data_AF-A0AAP7KEB1-F1
#
_entry.id   AF-A0AAP7KEB1-F1
#
_cell.length_a   1.000
_cell.length_b   1.000
_cell.length_c   1.000
_cell.angle_alpha   90.00
_cell.angle_beta   90.00
_cell.angle_gamma   90.00
#
_symmetry.space_group_name_H-M   'P 1'
#
loop_
_entity.id
_entity.type
_entity.pdbx_description
1 polymer ?
#
loop_
_entity_poly.entity_id
_entity_poly.type
_entity_poly.pdbx_seq_one_letter_code
_entity_poly.pdbx_strand_id
1 'polypeptide(L)'
;MANSHEFEVGAGYEVANPPMLAVGDDETHRLSRFFTVLTTDEHGVTVYDGWYGDGLASLHLSHEVLAQLDVTRLPPRGEAVAAELANAIATSAAAAIERRNQVKEHGDSVQSEHASQRFFVQFFSGQVRGLASKGLINPDLAVQMISLSTGLEFAAGA
;
A
#
# COMPACT_ATOMS: atom_id res chain seq x y z
N MET A 1 0.30 -29.32 10.82
CA MET A 1 -0.41 -28.52 11.85
C MET A 1 -0.85 -27.25 11.16
N ALA A 2 -2.15 -27.02 11.02
CA ALA A 2 -2.68 -25.86 10.32
C ALA A 2 -2.46 -24.62 11.20
N ASN A 3 -1.70 -23.65 10.68
CA ASN A 3 -1.56 -22.31 11.27
C ASN A 3 -2.90 -21.58 11.12
N SER A 4 -3.88 -21.88 11.97
CA SER A 4 -5.00 -20.98 12.20
C SER A 4 -4.53 -19.87 13.13
N HIS A 5 -3.62 -19.02 12.65
CA HIS A 5 -3.54 -17.68 13.20
C HIS A 5 -4.83 -17.00 12.76
N GLU A 6 -5.79 -16.83 13.67
CA GLU A 6 -6.93 -15.94 13.42
C GLU A 6 -6.35 -14.59 13.01
N PHE A 7 -6.60 -14.22 11.76
CA PHE A 7 -6.21 -12.91 11.23
C PHE A 7 -7.04 -11.85 11.95
N GLU A 8 -6.38 -10.85 12.51
CA GLU A 8 -7.04 -9.78 13.26
C GLU A 8 -7.31 -8.59 12.35
N VAL A 9 -8.56 -8.14 12.30
CA VAL A 9 -8.97 -6.94 11.54
C VAL A 9 -8.16 -5.72 11.98
N GLY A 10 -7.59 -5.01 11.02
CA GLY A 10 -6.72 -3.85 11.23
C GLY A 10 -5.25 -4.19 11.50
N ALA A 11 -4.89 -5.47 11.69
CA ALA A 11 -3.50 -5.85 11.91
C ALA A 11 -2.73 -6.02 10.58
N GLY A 12 -1.45 -5.63 10.60
CA GLY A 12 -0.50 -5.83 9.50
C GLY A 12 0.25 -7.15 9.60
N TYR A 13 0.54 -7.76 8.46
CA TYR A 13 1.27 -9.02 8.33
C TYR A 13 2.36 -8.91 7.27
N GLU A 14 3.44 -9.66 7.45
CA GLU A 14 4.53 -9.82 6.50
C GLU A 14 4.52 -11.24 5.92
N VAL A 15 4.68 -11.36 4.60
CA VAL A 15 4.67 -12.63 3.87
C VAL A 15 6.08 -12.99 3.42
N ALA A 16 6.63 -14.10 3.92
CA ALA A 16 8.03 -14.48 3.68
C ALA A 16 8.37 -14.72 2.20
N ASN A 17 7.45 -15.31 1.44
CA ASN A 17 7.61 -15.57 0.01
C ASN A 17 6.28 -15.29 -0.71
N PRO A 18 6.03 -14.03 -1.12
CA PRO A 18 4.72 -13.67 -1.67
C PRO A 18 4.45 -14.38 -3.01
N PRO A 19 3.34 -15.14 -3.13
CA PRO A 19 3.03 -15.89 -4.33
C PRO A 19 2.41 -15.02 -5.42
N MET A 20 2.32 -15.60 -6.63
CA MET A 20 1.40 -15.12 -7.65
C MET A 20 0.00 -15.65 -7.39
N LEU A 21 -0.99 -14.77 -7.39
CA LEU A 21 -2.40 -15.07 -7.21
C LEU A 21 -3.16 -14.86 -8.53
N ALA A 22 -4.14 -15.71 -8.79
CA ALA A 22 -5.17 -15.44 -9.80
C ALA A 22 -6.28 -14.62 -9.12
N VAL A 23 -6.59 -13.45 -9.66
CA VAL A 23 -7.50 -12.46 -9.04
C VAL A 23 -8.73 -12.16 -9.90
N GLY A 24 -8.82 -12.79 -11.07
CA GLY A 24 -9.94 -12.75 -12.00
C GLY A 24 -9.71 -13.75 -13.13
N ASP A 25 -10.60 -13.78 -14.12
CA ASP A 25 -10.57 -14.78 -15.20
C ASP A 25 -9.29 -14.72 -16.06
N ASP A 26 -8.64 -13.55 -16.16
CA ASP A 26 -7.40 -13.36 -16.92
C ASP A 26 -6.35 -12.47 -16.20
N GLU A 27 -6.58 -12.13 -14.92
CA GLU A 27 -5.70 -11.24 -14.17
C GLU A 27 -4.92 -11.98 -13.09
N THR A 28 -3.63 -11.66 -13.01
CA THR A 28 -2.74 -12.20 -11.98
C THR A 28 -2.10 -11.08 -11.19
N HIS A 29 -2.06 -11.23 -9.87
CA HIS A 29 -1.48 -10.25 -8.96
C HIS A 29 -0.42 -10.90 -8.06
N ARG A 30 0.76 -10.27 -7.97
CA ARG A 30 1.80 -10.71 -7.03
C ARG A 30 1.45 -10.13 -5.68
N LEU A 31 1.07 -10.98 -4.73
CA LEU A 31 0.81 -10.55 -3.36
C LEU A 31 1.99 -9.71 -2.86
N SER A 32 1.69 -8.57 -2.24
CA SER A 32 2.75 -7.72 -1.70
C SER A 32 3.43 -8.37 -0.50
N ARG A 33 4.65 -7.92 -0.18
CA ARG A 33 5.39 -8.38 1.01
C ARG A 33 4.62 -8.12 2.31
N PHE A 34 3.77 -7.11 2.33
CA PHE A 34 2.97 -6.72 3.48
C PHE A 34 1.51 -6.61 3.09
N PHE A 35 0.61 -6.97 3.99
CA PHE A 35 -0.81 -6.66 3.86
C PHE A 35 -1.44 -6.36 5.22
N THR A 36 -2.57 -5.66 5.20
CA THR A 36 -3.40 -5.37 6.37
C THR A 36 -4.76 -6.01 6.21
N VAL A 37 -5.26 -6.64 7.26
CA VAL A 37 -6.55 -7.30 7.25
C VAL A 37 -7.66 -6.24 7.32
N LEU A 38 -8.58 -6.26 6.36
CA LEU A 38 -9.75 -5.37 6.32
C LEU A 38 -10.97 -6.05 6.95
N THR A 39 -11.27 -7.28 6.53
CA THR A 39 -12.38 -8.08 7.03
C THR A 39 -12.01 -9.56 7.02
N THR A 40 -12.72 -10.35 7.82
CA THR A 40 -12.64 -11.81 7.85
C THR A 40 -14.03 -12.39 7.71
N ASP A 41 -14.15 -13.50 6.99
CA ASP A 41 -15.41 -14.23 6.81
C ASP A 41 -15.17 -15.74 6.79
N GLU A 42 -16.22 -16.52 6.51
CA GLU A 42 -16.15 -17.99 6.44
C GLU A 42 -15.41 -18.54 5.22
N HIS A 43 -15.11 -17.68 4.23
CA HIS A 43 -14.45 -18.03 2.98
C HIS A 43 -12.98 -17.60 2.95
N GLY A 44 -12.57 -16.68 3.81
CA GLY A 44 -11.18 -16.23 3.93
C GLY A 44 -11.02 -14.86 4.58
N VAL A 45 -10.08 -14.09 4.04
CA VAL A 45 -9.68 -12.80 4.59
C VAL A 45 -9.56 -11.79 3.44
N THR A 46 -10.24 -10.66 3.56
CA THR A 46 -10.04 -9.52 2.66
C THR A 46 -8.92 -8.64 3.22
N VAL A 47 -7.94 -8.33 2.39
CA VAL A 47 -6.75 -7.59 2.77
C VAL A 47 -6.51 -6.37 1.89
N TYR A 48 -5.86 -5.36 2.45
CA TYR A 48 -5.20 -4.30 1.71
C TYR A 48 -3.71 -4.63 1.63
N ASP A 49 -3.21 -4.96 0.45
CA ASP A 49 -1.79 -5.15 0.20
C ASP A 49 -1.18 -3.98 -0.59
N GLY A 50 -2.00 -3.01 -0.99
CA GLY A 50 -1.61 -1.87 -1.81
C GLY A 50 -1.81 -2.09 -3.31
N TRP A 51 -2.37 -3.21 -3.73
CA TRP A 51 -2.88 -3.36 -5.09
C TRP A 51 -4.20 -2.61 -5.26
N TYR A 52 -4.37 -2.04 -6.45
CA TYR A 52 -5.58 -1.38 -6.89
C TYR A 52 -5.88 -2.02 -8.23
N GLY A 53 -6.66 -3.10 -8.21
CA GLY A 53 -7.14 -3.81 -9.40
C GLY A 53 -8.15 -2.95 -10.16
N ASP A 54 -9.32 -3.49 -10.52
CA ASP A 54 -10.45 -2.78 -11.15
C ASP A 54 -11.07 -1.62 -10.29
N GLY A 55 -10.24 -0.70 -9.80
CA GLY A 55 -10.62 0.39 -8.92
C GLY A 55 -10.79 0.01 -7.44
N LEU A 56 -10.70 -1.28 -7.08
CA LEU A 56 -10.85 -1.76 -5.71
C LEU A 56 -9.50 -1.83 -4.98
N ALA A 57 -9.45 -1.24 -3.79
CA ALA A 57 -8.29 -1.24 -2.90
C ALA A 57 -8.29 -2.47 -1.96
N SER A 58 -8.64 -3.65 -2.45
CA SER A 58 -8.73 -4.86 -1.61
C SER A 58 -8.56 -6.14 -2.41
N LEU A 59 -8.04 -7.16 -1.74
CA LEU A 59 -7.80 -8.48 -2.29
C LEU A 59 -8.37 -9.54 -1.34
N HIS A 60 -9.20 -10.45 -1.86
CA HIS A 60 -9.68 -11.59 -1.07
C HIS A 60 -8.70 -12.76 -1.12
N LEU A 61 -8.30 -13.26 0.04
CA LEU A 61 -7.43 -14.42 0.19
C LEU A 61 -8.24 -15.57 0.80
N SER A 62 -8.47 -16.63 0.04
CA SER A 62 -9.17 -17.81 0.54
C SER A 62 -8.36 -18.52 1.63
N HIS A 63 -9.03 -19.30 2.49
CA HIS A 63 -8.35 -20.12 3.50
C HIS A 63 -7.31 -21.08 2.89
N GLU A 64 -7.53 -21.58 1.67
CA GLU A 64 -6.58 -22.43 0.96
C GLU A 64 -5.29 -21.68 0.61
N VAL A 65 -5.40 -20.44 0.14
CA VAL A 65 -4.25 -19.57 -0.12
C VAL A 65 -3.54 -19.25 1.19
N LEU A 66 -4.28 -18.81 2.21
CA LEU A 66 -3.73 -18.43 3.51
C LEU A 66 -2.97 -19.58 4.19
N ALA A 67 -3.46 -20.81 4.08
CA ALA A 67 -2.80 -21.99 4.65
C ALA A 67 -1.43 -22.30 4.02
N GLN A 68 -1.15 -21.77 2.82
CA GLN A 68 0.13 -21.93 2.12
C GLN A 68 1.10 -20.78 2.40
N LEU A 69 0.62 -19.68 2.98
CA LEU A 69 1.46 -18.52 3.25
C LEU A 69 2.24 -18.70 4.56
N ASP A 70 3.53 -18.38 4.49
CA ASP A 70 4.35 -18.14 5.68
C ASP A 70 4.20 -16.67 6.08
N VAL A 71 3.33 -16.42 7.05
CA VAL A 71 2.97 -15.08 7.52
C VAL A 71 3.45 -14.82 8.94
N THR A 72 3.98 -13.63 9.16
CA THR A 72 4.33 -13.12 10.48
C THR A 72 3.51 -11.87 10.78
N ARG A 73 2.80 -11.86 11.92
CA ARG A 73 2.09 -10.67 12.39
C ARG A 73 3.10 -9.57 12.73
N LEU A 74 2.89 -8.38 12.21
CA LEU A 74 3.69 -7.22 12.56
C LEU A 74 3.30 -6.71 13.96
N PRO A 75 4.26 -6.28 14.78
CA PRO A 75 3.94 -5.74 16.09
C PRO A 75 3.09 -4.46 15.94
N PRO A 76 2.06 -4.27 16.78
CA PRO A 76 1.30 -3.03 16.78
C PRO A 76 2.24 -1.87 17.11
N ARG A 77 2.35 -0.89 16.21
CA ARG A 77 3.33 0.21 16.34
C ARG A 77 2.81 1.48 17.03
N GLY A 78 1.64 1.43 17.68
CA GLY A 78 1.14 2.50 18.57
C GLY A 78 1.29 3.92 17.99
N GLU A 79 1.77 4.87 18.80
CA GLU A 79 1.94 6.30 18.45
C GLU A 79 3.04 6.60 17.40
N ALA A 80 3.81 5.60 16.95
CA ALA A 80 4.90 5.81 15.97
C ALA A 80 4.39 6.16 14.55
N VAL A 81 3.07 6.10 14.32
CA VAL A 81 2.41 6.35 13.03
C VAL A 81 2.63 7.78 12.53
N ALA A 82 2.51 8.77 13.42
CA ALA A 82 2.69 10.17 13.03
C ALA A 82 4.13 10.46 12.57
N ALA A 83 5.12 9.82 13.22
CA ALA A 83 6.52 9.94 12.84
C ALA A 83 6.81 9.29 11.48
N GLU A 84 6.25 8.10 11.22
CA GLU A 84 6.38 7.41 9.93
C GLU A 84 5.74 8.23 8.79
N LEU A 85 4.58 8.83 9.03
CA LEU A 85 3.92 9.70 8.05
C LEU A 85 4.71 10.99 7.81
N ALA A 86 5.20 11.64 8.87
CA ALA A 86 6.06 12.82 8.75
C ALA A 86 7.35 12.49 7.98
N ASN A 87 7.95 11.32 8.24
CA ASN A 87 9.12 10.84 7.52
C ASN A 87 8.82 10.56 6.03
N ALA A 88 7.66 9.97 5.72
CA ALA A 88 7.20 9.78 4.35
C ALA A 88 7.07 11.11 3.59
N ILE A 89 6.49 12.14 4.23
CA ILE A 89 6.40 13.49 3.64
C ILE A 89 7.80 14.08 3.43
N ALA A 90 8.65 14.06 4.46
CA ALA A 90 9.98 14.65 4.41
C ALA A 90 10.86 14.01 3.33
N THR A 91 10.84 12.68 3.25
CA THR A 91 11.61 11.93 2.24
C THR A 91 11.07 12.17 0.84
N SER A 92 9.74 12.23 0.67
CA SER A 92 9.12 12.55 -0.62
C SER A 92 9.47 13.97 -1.09
N ALA A 93 9.46 14.95 -0.18
CA ALA A 93 9.85 16.32 -0.49
C ALA A 93 11.31 16.43 -0.88
N ALA A 94 12.22 15.79 -0.13
CA ALA A 94 13.64 15.76 -0.44
C ALA A 94 13.91 15.13 -1.81
N ALA A 95 13.31 13.98 -2.11
CA ALA A 95 13.46 13.31 -3.40
C ALA A 95 12.86 14.11 -4.56
N ALA A 96 11.74 14.81 -4.34
CA ALA A 96 11.15 15.71 -5.33
C ALA A 96 12.05 16.91 -5.64
N ILE A 97 12.76 17.47 -4.64
CA ILE A 97 13.74 18.54 -4.83
C ILE A 97 14.94 18.02 -5.63
N GLU A 98 15.44 16.83 -5.29
CA GLU A 98 16.52 16.19 -6.05
C GLU A 98 16.11 16.01 -7.52
N ARG A 99 14.89 15.52 -7.76
CA ARG A 99 14.35 15.36 -9.12
C ARG A 99 14.22 16.68 -9.86
N ARG A 100 13.83 17.76 -9.16
CA ARG A 100 13.78 19.12 -9.73
C ARG A 100 15.16 19.52 -10.25
N ASN A 101 16.20 19.33 -9.44
CA ASN A 101 17.57 19.72 -9.78
C ASN A 101 18.06 18.95 -11.00
N GLN A 102 17.86 17.63 -11.04
CA GLN A 102 18.21 16.78 -12.19
C GLN A 102 17.53 17.23 -13.49
N VAL A 103 16.25 17.60 -13.44
CA VAL A 103 15.51 18.04 -14.65
C VAL A 103 15.91 19.46 -15.05
N LYS A 104 16.19 20.34 -14.09
CA LYS A 104 16.64 21.72 -14.33
C LYS A 104 17.97 21.77 -15.08
N GLU A 105 18.84 20.77 -14.91
CA GLU A 105 20.09 20.66 -15.67
C GLU A 105 19.88 20.44 -17.18
N HIS A 106 18.68 20.00 -17.59
CA HIS A 106 18.38 19.60 -18.97
C HIS A 106 17.10 20.24 -19.56
N GLY A 107 16.42 21.13 -18.84
CA GLY A 107 15.14 21.72 -19.24
C GLY A 107 14.87 23.09 -18.63
N ASP A 108 13.72 23.69 -18.96
CA ASP A 108 13.32 24.99 -18.40
C ASP A 108 12.79 24.85 -16.95
N SER A 109 12.89 25.93 -16.19
CA SER A 109 12.39 26.13 -14.83
C SER A 109 10.99 25.56 -14.60
N VAL A 110 10.03 25.88 -15.48
CA VAL A 110 8.65 25.39 -15.40
C VAL A 110 8.56 23.86 -15.53
N GLN A 111 9.34 23.27 -16.44
CA GLN A 111 9.36 21.82 -16.62
C GLN A 111 9.95 21.11 -15.39
N SER A 112 10.98 21.70 -14.77
CA SER A 112 11.58 21.16 -13.55
C SER A 112 10.61 21.17 -12.37
N GLU A 113 9.79 22.21 -12.24
CA GLU A 113 8.76 22.34 -11.20
C GLU A 113 7.66 21.29 -11.37
N HIS A 114 7.11 21.15 -12.57
CA HIS A 114 6.11 20.14 -12.87
C HIS A 114 6.65 18.71 -12.66
N ALA A 115 7.91 18.46 -13.03
CA ALA A 115 8.55 17.16 -12.78
C ALA A 115 8.68 16.86 -11.28
N SER A 116 9.08 17.86 -10.49
CA SER A 116 9.19 17.77 -9.03
C SER A 116 7.84 17.45 -8.38
N GLN A 117 6.78 18.20 -8.74
CA GLN A 117 5.44 18.00 -8.20
C GLN A 117 4.88 16.61 -8.53
N ARG A 118 5.00 16.17 -9.78
CA ARG A 118 4.58 14.82 -10.18
C ARG A 118 5.35 13.74 -9.43
N PHE A 119 6.66 13.93 -9.27
CA PHE A 119 7.49 12.99 -8.53
C PHE A 119 7.08 12.92 -7.06
N PHE A 120 6.85 14.08 -6.42
CA PHE A 120 6.37 14.13 -5.04
C PHE A 120 5.09 13.32 -4.87
N VAL A 121 4.08 13.58 -5.70
CA VAL A 121 2.78 12.91 -5.64
C VAL A 121 2.94 11.40 -5.82
N GLN A 122 3.70 10.95 -6.82
CA GLN A 122 3.91 9.52 -7.09
C GLN A 122 4.66 8.83 -5.95
N PHE A 123 5.76 9.42 -5.50
CA PHE A 123 6.60 8.84 -4.46
C PHE A 123 5.88 8.81 -3.12
N PHE A 124 5.22 9.91 -2.75
CA PHE A 124 4.43 9.99 -1.52
C PHE A 124 3.27 8.99 -1.52
N SER A 125 2.56 8.85 -2.65
CA SER A 125 1.50 7.84 -2.80
C SER A 125 2.03 6.41 -2.56
N GLY A 126 3.23 6.12 -3.06
CA GLY A 126 3.92 4.84 -2.79
C GLY A 126 4.26 4.65 -1.31
N GLN A 127 4.73 5.70 -0.63
CA GLN A 127 5.02 5.65 0.81
C GLN A 127 3.74 5.40 1.63
N VAL A 128 2.69 6.17 1.38
CA VAL A 128 1.38 6.04 2.03
C VAL A 128 0.80 4.64 1.82
N ARG A 129 0.87 4.12 0.59
CA ARG A 129 0.47 2.74 0.28
C ARG A 129 1.26 1.73 1.13
N GLY A 130 2.58 1.86 1.19
CA GLY A 130 3.44 0.95 1.96
C GLY A 130 3.20 1.02 3.48
N LEU A 131 2.86 2.18 4.03
CA LEU A 131 2.48 2.33 5.43
C LEU A 131 1.13 1.64 5.71
N ALA A 132 0.16 1.81 4.81
CA ALA A 132 -1.15 1.17 4.93
C ALA A 132 -1.05 -0.35 4.83
N SER A 133 -0.26 -0.89 3.89
CA SER A 133 -0.06 -2.34 3.76
C SER A 133 0.59 -2.95 5.00
N LYS A 134 1.32 -2.18 5.81
CA LYS A 134 1.94 -2.63 7.07
C LYS A 134 1.03 -2.47 8.30
N GLY A 135 -0.19 -1.97 8.13
CA GLY A 135 -1.13 -1.71 9.22
C GLY A 135 -0.75 -0.51 10.07
N LEU A 136 0.09 0.40 9.53
CA LEU A 136 0.55 1.58 10.25
C LEU A 136 -0.39 2.77 10.08
N ILE A 137 -1.07 2.87 8.94
CA ILE A 137 -2.16 3.83 8.74
C ILE A 137 -3.40 3.07 8.28
N ASN A 138 -4.57 3.62 8.58
CA ASN A 138 -5.82 3.07 8.08
C ASN A 138 -5.81 3.06 6.53
N PRO A 139 -6.11 1.92 5.88
CA PRO A 139 -6.14 1.82 4.42
C PRO A 139 -7.10 2.80 3.74
N ASP A 140 -8.28 3.08 4.29
CA ASP A 140 -9.23 4.05 3.72
C ASP A 140 -8.65 5.47 3.72
N LEU A 141 -7.97 5.85 4.80
CA LEU A 141 -7.25 7.12 4.87
C LEU A 141 -6.14 7.18 3.81
N ALA A 142 -5.41 6.08 3.61
CA ALA A 142 -4.37 5.99 2.61
C ALA A 142 -4.93 6.18 1.19
N VAL A 143 -6.05 5.52 0.88
CA VAL A 143 -6.78 5.66 -0.39
C VAL A 143 -7.20 7.12 -0.61
N GLN A 144 -7.80 7.76 0.41
CA GLN A 144 -8.20 9.17 0.34
C GLN A 144 -7.01 10.12 0.12
N MET A 145 -5.90 9.90 0.82
CA MET A 145 -4.69 10.71 0.65
C MET A 145 -4.09 10.57 -0.75
N ILE A 146 -4.06 9.35 -1.30
CA ILE A 146 -3.61 9.10 -2.66
C ILE A 146 -4.56 9.77 -3.65
N SER A 147 -5.88 9.65 -3.44
CA SER A 147 -6.88 10.29 -4.28
C SER A 147 -6.73 11.82 -4.31
N LEU A 148 -6.60 12.45 -3.14
CA LEU A 148 -6.41 13.89 -3.02
C LEU A 148 -5.09 14.38 -3.64
N SER A 149 -4.02 13.59 -3.56
CA SER A 149 -2.72 13.97 -4.10
C SER A 149 -2.59 13.74 -5.60
N THR A 150 -3.26 12.71 -6.14
CA THR A 150 -3.17 12.31 -7.56
C THR A 150 -4.33 12.80 -8.43
N GLY A 151 -5.49 13.10 -7.81
CA GLY A 151 -6.75 13.34 -8.50
C GLY A 151 -7.44 12.06 -9.01
N LEU A 152 -6.93 10.86 -8.68
CA LEU A 152 -7.51 9.59 -9.07
C LEU A 152 -8.55 9.15 -8.03
N GLU A 153 -9.75 8.77 -8.46
CA GLU A 153 -10.76 8.19 -7.57
C GLU A 153 -10.64 6.66 -7.55
N PHE A 154 -10.74 6.08 -6.36
CA PHE A 154 -10.75 4.63 -6.15
C PHE A 154 -12.08 4.25 -5.49
N ALA A 155 -12.65 3.11 -5.88
CA ALA A 155 -13.83 2.58 -5.21
C ALA A 155 -13.41 1.93 -3.89
N ALA A 156 -13.97 2.39 -2.77
CA ALA A 156 -13.87 1.65 -1.52
C ALA A 156 -14.73 0.38 -1.68
N GLY A 157 -14.10 -0.80 -1.60
CA GLY A 157 -14.82 -2.08 -1.62
C GLY A 157 -15.77 -2.17 -0.43
N ALA A 158 -17.03 -2.48 -0.71
CA ALA A 158 -18.07 -2.73 0.29
C ALA A 158 -18.03 -4.19 0.78
#